data_AF-A0A315XX55-F1
#
_entry.id   AF-A0A315XX55-F1
#
_cell.length_a   1.000
_cell.length_b   1.000
_cell.length_c   1.000
_cell.angle_alpha   90.00
_cell.angle_beta   90.00
_cell.angle_gamma   90.00
#
_symmetry.space_group_name_H-M   'P 1'
#
loop_
_entity.id
_entity.type
_entity.pdbx_description
1 polymer ?
#
loop_
_entity_poly.entity_id
_entity_poly.type
_entity_poly.pdbx_seq_one_letter_code
_entity_poly.pdbx_strand_id
1 'polypeptide(L)' 'MNDVNILIMEIIELILIIGIPVGLLIFFIVSLVNLCRTPKDHPKYKGRKTAFIVSAVLLGLLTALIIGFMVLLTSAMNHM' A
#
# COMPACT_ATOMS: atom_id res chain seq x y z
N MET A 1 30.90 3.38 12.60
CA MET A 1 30.42 3.63 11.23
C MET A 1 29.60 2.47 10.69
N ASN A 2 29.97 1.21 10.93
CA ASN A 2 29.14 0.05 10.54
C ASN A 2 27.79 -0.01 11.27
N ASP A 3 27.74 0.27 12.57
CA ASP A 3 26.50 0.11 13.35
C ASP A 3 25.40 1.10 12.93
N VAL A 4 25.77 2.33 12.56
CA VAL A 4 24.84 3.35 12.05
C VAL A 4 24.29 2.94 10.67
N ASN A 5 25.12 2.37 9.81
CA ASN A 5 24.68 1.89 8.50
C ASN A 5 23.72 0.70 8.62
N ILE A 6 23.98 -0.22 9.55
CA ILE A 6 23.09 -1.36 9.82
C ILE A 6 21.72 -0.85 10.29
N LEU A 7 21.70 0.07 11.27
CA LEU A 7 20.46 0.66 11.78
C LEU A 7 19.65 1.38 10.67
N ILE A 8 20.31 2.11 9.78
CA ILE A 8 19.64 2.78 8.65
C ILE A 8 18.99 1.75 7.71
N MET A 9 19.69 0.65 7.40
CA MET A 9 19.16 -0.42 6.55
C MET A 9 17.94 -1.09 7.17
N GLU A 10 17.98 -1.40 8.46
CA GLU A 10 16.84 -1.98 9.19
C GLU A 10 15.61 -1.06 9.18
N ILE A 11 15.81 0.25 9.35
CA ILE A 11 14.71 1.23 9.28
C ILE A 11 14.12 1.28 7.87
N ILE A 12 14.95 1.26 6.83
CA ILE A 12 14.49 1.24 5.44
C ILE A 12 13.67 -0.03 5.18
N GLU A 13 14.16 -1.20 5.60
CA GLU A 13 13.46 -2.47 5.46
C GLU A 13 12.10 -2.44 6.17
N LEU A 14 12.06 -1.93 7.40
CA LEU A 14 10.81 -1.78 8.17
C LEU A 14 9.80 -0.87 7.46
N ILE A 15 10.25 0.25 6.90
CA ILE A 15 9.41 1.18 6.16
C ILE A 15 8.89 0.53 4.88
N LEU A 16 9.71 -0.23 4.16
CA LEU A 16 9.30 -0.90 2.92
C LEU A 16 8.29 -2.03 3.19
N ILE A 17 8.51 -2.84 4.23
CA ILE A 17 7.69 -4.02 4.53
C ILE A 17 6.41 -3.66 5.25
N ILE A 18 6.44 -2.72 6.20
CA ILE A 18 5.29 -2.37 7.04
C ILE A 18 4.79 -0.96 6.73
N GLY A 19 5.70 0.01 6.64
CA GLY A 19 5.34 1.41 6.43
C GLY A 19 4.55 1.64 5.14
N ILE A 20 5.00 1.10 4.00
CA ILE A 20 4.31 1.24 2.71
C ILE A 20 2.92 0.58 2.76
N PRO A 21 2.75 -0.71 3.16
CA PRO A 21 1.42 -1.30 3.21
C PRO A 21 0.45 -0.58 4.15
N VAL A 22 0.90 -0.22 5.35
CA VAL A 22 0.06 0.48 6.33
C VAL A 22 -0.29 1.88 5.84
N GLY A 23 0.69 2.64 5.32
CA GLY A 23 0.48 3.98 4.78
C GLY A 23 -0.49 3.98 3.60
N LEU A 24 -0.39 2.98 2.71
CA LEU A 24 -1.28 2.82 1.57
C LEU A 24 -2.71 2.47 2.01
N LEU A 25 -2.86 1.62 3.02
CA LEU A 25 -4.16 1.29 3.61
C LEU A 25 -4.82 2.52 4.23
N ILE A 26 -4.06 3.31 4.99
CA ILE A 26 -4.55 4.58 5.56
C ILE A 26 -4.98 5.53 4.43
N PHE A 27 -4.15 5.68 3.39
CA PHE A 27 -4.47 6.53 2.24
C PHE A 27 -5.74 6.10 1.52
N PHE A 28 -5.96 4.79 1.37
CA PHE A 28 -7.19 4.23 0.81
C PHE A 28 -8.41 4.56 1.68
N ILE A 29 -8.33 4.31 3.00
CA ILE A 29 -9.43 4.59 3.95
C ILE A 29 -9.79 6.07 3.93
N VAL A 30 -8.79 6.95 4.01
CA VAL A 30 -9.00 8.41 3.98
C VAL A 30 -9.64 8.85 2.66
N SER A 31 -9.19 8.30 1.53
CA SER A 31 -9.75 8.60 0.21
C SER A 31 -11.21 8.13 0.09
N LEU A 32 -11.53 6.94 0.61
CA LEU A 32 -12.88 6.40 0.65
C LEU A 32 -13.80 7.28 1.51
N VAL A 33 -13.40 7.60 2.74
CA VAL A 33 -14.18 8.45 3.65
C VAL A 33 -14.44 9.82 3.01
N ASN A 34 -13.42 10.43 2.40
CA ASN A 34 -13.57 11.70 1.72
C ASN A 34 -14.53 11.62 0.54
N LEU A 35 -14.48 10.55 -0.26
CA LEU A 35 -15.41 10.35 -1.37
C LEU A 35 -16.85 10.19 -0.87
N CYS A 36 -17.08 9.32 0.13
CA CYS A 36 -18.41 9.07 0.69
C CYS A 36 -19.04 10.31 1.33
N ARG A 37 -18.24 11.18 1.94
CA ARG A 37 -18.70 12.45 2.54
C ARG A 37 -18.95 13.56 1.52
N THR A 38 -18.60 13.38 0.25
CA THR A 38 -18.74 14.43 -0.76
C THR A 38 -20.00 14.21 -1.59
N PRO A 39 -20.94 15.18 -1.63
CA PRO A 39 -22.07 15.13 -2.55
C PRO A 39 -21.59 15.09 -4.00
N LYS A 40 -22.32 14.37 -4.87
CA LYS A 40 -21.95 14.17 -6.28
C LYS A 40 -21.84 15.49 -7.08
N ASP A 41 -22.62 16.49 -6.69
CA ASP A 41 -22.68 17.80 -7.36
C ASP A 41 -21.60 18.77 -6.89
N HIS A 42 -20.81 18.40 -5.87
CA HIS A 42 -19.76 19.25 -5.36
C HIS A 42 -18.55 19.30 -6.32
N PRO A 43 -17.94 20.47 -6.58
CA PRO A 43 -16.84 20.61 -7.56
C PRO A 43 -15.62 19.72 -7.23
N LYS A 44 -15.39 19.42 -5.95
CA LYS A 44 -14.31 18.53 -5.49
C LYS A 44 -14.61 17.03 -5.63
N TYR A 45 -15.83 16.62 -6.02
CA TYR A 45 -16.23 15.22 -6.12
C TYR A 45 -15.37 14.46 -7.13
N LYS A 46 -15.12 15.03 -8.32
CA LYS A 46 -14.29 14.40 -9.36
C LYS A 46 -12.87 14.11 -8.87
N GLY A 47 -12.22 15.09 -8.23
CA GLY A 47 -10.87 14.91 -7.68
C GLY A 47 -10.81 13.86 -6.57
N ARG A 48 -11.78 13.85 -5.65
CA ARG A 48 -11.88 12.84 -4.59
C ARG A 48 -12.15 11.44 -5.14
N LYS A 49 -12.97 11.33 -6.20
CA LYS A 49 -13.21 10.07 -6.91
C LYS A 49 -11.92 9.53 -7.54
N THR A 50 -11.16 10.38 -8.22
CA THR A 50 -9.87 9.97 -8.80
C THR A 50 -8.89 9.53 -7.71
N ALA A 51 -8.77 10.26 -6.60
CA ALA A 51 -7.90 9.87 -5.48
C ALA A 51 -8.29 8.52 -4.88
N PHE A 52 -9.59 8.24 -4.76
CA PHE A 52 -10.09 6.94 -4.34
C PHE A 52 -9.74 5.83 -5.35
N ILE A 53 -9.94 6.06 -6.65
CA ILE A 53 -9.59 5.07 -7.69
C ILE A 53 -8.09 4.78 -7.66
N VAL A 54 -7.24 5.81 -7.59
CA VAL A 54 -5.78 5.66 -7.54
C VAL A 54 -5.36 4.86 -6.30
N SER A 55 -5.88 5.21 -5.11
CA SER A 55 -5.56 4.46 -3.89
C SER A 55 -6.06 3.01 -3.93
N ALA A 56 -7.24 2.75 -4.51
CA ALA A 56 -7.77 1.41 -4.70
C ALA A 56 -6.89 0.57 -5.64
N VAL A 57 -6.47 1.14 -6.77
CA VAL A 57 -5.59 0.47 -7.74
C VAL A 57 -4.24 0.16 -7.12
N LEU A 58 -3.63 1.11 -6.41
CA LEU A 58 -2.35 0.88 -5.74
C LEU A 58 -2.47 -0.23 -4.68
N LEU A 59 -3.56 -0.24 -3.90
CA LEU A 59 -3.79 -1.27 -2.89
C LEU A 59 -3.98 -2.64 -3.53
N GLY A 60 -4.76 -2.72 -4.61
CA GLY A 60 -4.92 -3.95 -5.38
C GLY A 60 -3.60 -4.48 -5.96
N LEU A 61 -2.75 -3.60 -6.51
CA LEU A 61 -1.43 -3.96 -7.01
C LEU A 61 -0.52 -4.49 -5.89
N LEU A 62 -0.50 -3.82 -4.74
CA LEU A 62 0.26 -4.27 -3.59
C LEU A 62 -0.20 -5.64 -3.10
N THR A 63 -1.52 -5.85 -2.98
CA THR A 63 -2.09 -7.14 -2.57
C THR A 63 -1.75 -8.24 -3.58
N ALA A 64 -1.84 -7.96 -4.88
CA ALA A 64 -1.48 -8.92 -5.93
C ALA A 64 0.00 -9.31 -5.86
N LEU A 65 0.90 -8.35 -5.61
CA LEU A 65 2.33 -8.61 -5.43
C LEU A 65 2.59 -9.50 -4.21
N ILE A 66 1.96 -9.21 -3.07
CA ILE A 66 2.10 -10.02 -1.84
C ILE A 66 1.61 -11.45 -2.08
N ILE A 67 0.43 -11.62 -2.69
CA ILE A 67 -0.12 -12.95 -3.00
C ILE A 67 0.80 -13.69 -3.98
N GLY A 68 1.24 -13.03 -5.06
CA GLY A 68 2.15 -13.62 -6.03
C GLY A 68 3.46 -14.09 -5.39
N PHE A 69 4.03 -13.29 -4.49
CA PHE A 69 5.22 -13.65 -3.73
C PHE A 69 4.97 -14.86 -2.82
N MET A 70 3.84 -14.90 -2.11
CA MET A 70 3.46 -16.04 -1.26
C MET A 70 3.29 -17.34 -2.07
N VAL A 71 2.70 -17.26 -3.27
CA VAL A 71 2.57 -18.41 -4.18
C VAL A 71 3.95 -18.92 -4.61
N LEU A 72 4.87 -18.03 -5.00
CA LEU A 72 6.24 -18.40 -5.37
C LEU A 72 6.99 -19.04 -4.21
N LEU A 73 6.90 -18.46 -3.00
CA LEU A 73 7.50 -19.03 -1.79
C LEU A 73 6.97 -20.44 -1.50
N THR A 74 5.65 -20.62 -1.56
CA THR A 74 5.01 -21.93 -1.33
C THR A 74 5.47 -22.95 -2.36
N SER A 75 5.56 -22.57 -3.63
CA SER A 75 6.06 -23.45 -4.69
C SER A 75 7.52 -23.83 -4.46
N ALA A 76 8.37 -22.88 -4.07
CA ALA A 76 9.78 -23.13 -3.81
C ALA A 76 9.96 -24.10 -2.63
N MET A 77 9.22 -23.89 -1.53
CA MET A 77 9.26 -24.77 -0.36
C MET A 77 8.79 -26.20 -0.66
N ASN A 78 7.86 -26.39 -1.59
CA ASN A 78 7.38 -27.72 -1.97
C ASN A 78 8.35 -28.49 -2.89
N HIS A 79 9.32 -27.81 -3.50
CA HIS A 79 10.34 -28.42 -4.35
C HIS A 79 11.69 -28.66 -3.62
N MET A 80 11.81 -28.21 -2.38
CA MET A 80 12.93 -28.50 -1.47
C MET A 80 12.64 -29.73 -0.62
#